data_AF-A0AAC9Z1F0-F1
#
_entry.id   AF-A0AAC9Z1F0-F1
#
_cell.length_a   1.000
_cell.length_b   1.000
_cell.length_c   1.000
_cell.angle_alpha   90.00
_cell.angle_beta   90.00
_cell.angle_gamma   90.00
#
_symmetry.space_group_name_H-M   'P 1'
#
loop_
_entity.id
_entity.type
_entity.pdbx_description
1 polymer ?
#
loop_
_entity_poly.entity_id
_entity_poly.type
_entity_poly.pdbx_seq_one_letter_code
_entity_poly.pdbx_strand_id
1 'polypeptide(L)'
;MTAKSKTIKYLKSFYVKDYLIIVLGLTIFTLGITGFILPNKIVTGGLSGVSAMIKYATGIEMWITNLVINTVLLAIAFKAVSKQYVLRTLIAVGILSLMLSFGETYLQPYFTAHPPVGEPFLSAIVGGLFCGTGLGLCFSVNGSTGGTDIIGALVTKYFNIRLARILLIVDISIVISSYFILGGDSKALERTIYGLILLPLMWQMVEMVINGARQSVQLFIFSKHYEEIANHINSEIKRGCTIVDGIGWYSKTPMKVIIVIARRTESTSIFRLVGSIDPEAFITKSNVMGVYGKGFDKLK
;
A
#
# COMPACT_ATOMS: atom_id res chain seq x y z
N MET A 1 -8.25 9.23 37.74
CA MET A 1 -8.73 9.10 36.33
C MET A 1 -9.35 7.71 36.14
N THR A 2 -10.65 7.63 35.84
CA THR A 2 -11.43 6.38 35.71
C THR A 2 -11.08 5.59 34.44
N ALA A 3 -11.29 4.27 34.44
CA ALA A 3 -11.00 3.37 33.31
C ALA A 3 -11.61 3.85 31.98
N LYS A 4 -12.81 4.44 32.02
CA LYS A 4 -13.49 5.05 30.87
C LYS A 4 -12.68 6.20 30.23
N SER A 5 -11.97 7.00 31.05
CA SER A 5 -11.08 8.08 30.59
C SER A 5 -9.81 7.54 29.93
N LYS A 6 -9.24 6.44 30.43
CA LYS A 6 -8.10 5.76 29.79
C LYS A 6 -8.48 5.14 28.44
N THR A 7 -9.64 4.49 28.33
CA THR A 7 -10.13 3.92 27.07
C THR A 7 -10.37 4.98 25.99
N ILE A 8 -10.98 6.12 26.35
CA ILE A 8 -11.20 7.23 25.41
C ILE A 8 -9.86 7.84 24.96
N LYS A 9 -8.88 7.99 25.86
CA LYS A 9 -7.54 8.50 25.52
C LYS A 9 -6.78 7.53 24.61
N TYR A 10 -6.89 6.23 24.87
CA TYR A 10 -6.31 5.16 24.04
C TYR A 10 -6.90 5.14 22.61
N LEU A 11 -8.23 5.22 22.50
CA LEU A 11 -8.92 5.31 21.20
C LEU A 11 -8.51 6.59 20.44
N LYS A 12 -8.45 7.75 21.11
CA LYS A 12 -7.95 9.00 20.50
C LYS A 12 -6.51 8.89 20.00
N SER A 13 -5.63 8.22 20.74
CA SER A 13 -4.25 7.97 20.32
C SER A 13 -4.15 7.17 19.03
N PHE A 14 -5.08 6.25 18.80
CA PHE A 14 -5.16 5.47 17.56
C PHE A 14 -5.52 6.37 16.37
N TYR A 15 -6.53 7.24 16.52
CA TYR A 15 -6.92 8.19 15.47
C TYR A 15 -5.80 9.17 15.13
N VAL A 16 -5.07 9.72 16.13
CA VAL A 16 -3.96 10.63 15.88
C VAL A 16 -2.85 9.95 15.09
N LYS A 17 -2.50 8.70 15.46
CA LYS A 17 -1.50 7.92 14.73
C LYS A 17 -1.92 7.68 13.27
N ASP A 18 -3.17 7.35 13.02
CA ASP A 18 -3.71 7.18 11.66
C ASP A 18 -3.56 8.46 10.83
N TYR A 19 -3.92 9.62 11.38
CA TYR A 19 -3.79 10.90 10.67
C TYR A 19 -2.34 11.30 10.42
N LEU A 20 -1.42 11.04 11.35
CA LEU A 20 0.01 11.27 11.15
C LEU A 20 0.57 10.40 10.01
N ILE A 21 0.15 9.13 9.93
CA ILE A 21 0.53 8.22 8.84
C ILE A 21 -0.01 8.73 7.50
N ILE A 22 -1.26 9.24 7.47
CA ILE A 22 -1.84 9.86 6.27
C ILE A 22 -1.00 11.07 5.84
N VAL A 23 -0.70 12.00 6.75
CA VAL A 23 0.12 13.19 6.43
C VAL A 23 1.48 12.81 5.89
N LEU A 24 2.16 11.84 6.52
CA LEU A 24 3.45 11.34 6.06
C LEU A 24 3.32 10.71 4.66
N GLY A 25 2.30 9.88 4.43
CA GLY A 25 2.04 9.27 3.13
C GLY A 25 1.79 10.31 2.03
N LEU A 26 0.95 11.31 2.29
CA LEU A 26 0.66 12.40 1.36
C LEU A 26 1.89 13.28 1.08
N THR A 27 2.76 13.49 2.07
CA THR A 27 4.02 14.22 1.91
C THR A 27 4.94 13.47 0.95
N ILE A 28 5.16 12.17 1.19
CA ILE A 28 6.00 11.32 0.34
C ILE A 28 5.42 11.24 -1.08
N PHE A 29 4.09 11.09 -1.20
CA PHE A 29 3.40 11.08 -2.49
C PHE A 29 3.62 12.40 -3.26
N THR A 30 3.45 13.53 -2.58
CA THR A 30 3.64 14.87 -3.15
C THR A 30 5.08 15.07 -3.63
N LEU A 31 6.07 14.66 -2.84
CA LEU A 31 7.49 14.70 -3.25
C LEU A 31 7.73 13.89 -4.52
N GLY A 32 7.17 12.68 -4.61
CA GLY A 32 7.26 11.84 -5.80
C GLY A 32 6.65 12.51 -7.04
N ILE A 33 5.43 13.01 -6.92
CA ILE A 33 4.72 13.66 -8.03
C ILE A 33 5.39 14.96 -8.46
N THR A 34 5.58 15.90 -7.54
CA THR A 34 6.03 17.27 -7.86
C THR A 34 7.53 17.36 -8.11
N GLY A 35 8.33 16.48 -7.48
CA GLY A 35 9.78 16.46 -7.66
C GLY A 35 10.26 15.64 -8.86
N PHE A 36 9.60 14.52 -9.18
CA PHE A 36 10.13 13.57 -10.18
C PHE A 36 9.24 13.37 -11.40
N ILE A 37 7.92 13.44 -11.25
CA ILE A 37 6.97 13.09 -12.32
C ILE A 37 6.58 14.33 -13.15
N LEU A 38 6.14 15.39 -12.47
CA LEU A 38 5.72 16.65 -13.09
C LEU A 38 6.82 17.33 -13.94
N PRO A 39 8.08 17.43 -13.48
CA PRO A 39 9.16 18.01 -14.30
C PRO A 39 9.39 17.28 -15.62
N ASN A 40 9.16 15.96 -15.64
CA ASN A 40 9.32 15.12 -16.81
C ASN A 40 8.03 14.98 -17.65
N LYS A 41 6.95 15.70 -17.27
CA LYS A 41 5.62 15.65 -17.90
C LYS A 41 5.04 14.24 -18.03
N ILE A 42 5.40 13.34 -17.10
CA ILE A 42 4.90 11.97 -17.11
C ILE A 42 3.48 11.97 -16.52
N VAL A 43 2.59 11.19 -17.10
CA VAL A 43 1.23 10.99 -16.58
C VAL A 43 1.20 9.69 -15.78
N THR A 44 0.74 9.77 -14.54
CA THR A 44 0.48 8.61 -13.69
C THR A 44 -0.98 8.20 -13.78
N GLY A 45 -1.35 7.15 -13.04
CA GLY A 45 -2.74 6.80 -12.83
C GLY A 45 -3.46 7.75 -11.86
N GLY A 46 -4.73 7.46 -11.63
CA GLY A 46 -5.51 8.13 -10.61
C GLY A 46 -5.95 9.55 -10.97
N LEU A 47 -6.61 10.20 -10.01
CA LEU A 47 -6.99 11.61 -10.15
C LEU A 47 -5.77 12.51 -10.31
N SER A 48 -4.65 12.15 -9.69
CA SER A 48 -3.37 12.82 -9.88
C SER A 48 -2.92 12.79 -11.35
N GLY A 49 -3.03 11.63 -12.01
CA GLY A 49 -2.79 11.50 -13.44
C GLY A 49 -3.68 12.40 -14.31
N VAL A 50 -4.99 12.40 -14.03
CA VAL A 50 -5.95 13.27 -14.70
C VAL A 50 -5.62 14.74 -14.50
N SER A 51 -5.26 15.12 -13.27
CA SER A 51 -4.91 16.51 -12.92
C SER A 51 -3.60 16.94 -13.60
N ALA A 52 -2.60 16.06 -13.68
CA ALA A 52 -1.35 16.31 -14.39
C ALA A 52 -1.60 16.47 -15.90
N MET A 53 -2.43 15.60 -16.49
CA MET A 53 -2.81 15.69 -17.89
C MET A 53 -3.54 17.00 -18.22
N ILE A 54 -4.48 17.43 -17.36
CA ILE A 54 -5.15 18.73 -17.51
C ILE A 54 -4.13 19.88 -17.41
N LYS A 55 -3.18 19.82 -16.47
CA LYS A 55 -2.09 20.80 -16.37
C LYS A 55 -1.27 20.86 -17.66
N TYR A 56 -0.90 19.72 -18.23
CA TYR A 56 -0.09 19.69 -19.46
C TYR A 56 -0.85 20.21 -20.68
N ALA A 57 -2.16 20.01 -20.74
CA ALA A 57 -3.00 20.46 -21.85
C ALA A 57 -3.45 21.93 -21.73
N THR A 58 -3.71 22.41 -20.51
CA THR A 58 -4.40 23.71 -20.28
C THR A 58 -3.59 24.70 -19.44
N GLY A 59 -2.52 24.26 -18.77
CA GLY A 59 -1.74 25.08 -17.85
C GLY A 59 -2.34 25.24 -16.45
N ILE A 60 -3.56 24.72 -16.19
CA ILE A 60 -4.20 24.81 -14.87
C ILE A 60 -3.40 23.99 -13.86
N GLU A 61 -3.10 24.59 -12.70
CA GLU A 61 -2.35 23.95 -11.63
C GLU A 61 -3.02 22.67 -11.13
N MET A 62 -2.21 21.65 -10.81
CA MET A 62 -2.70 20.31 -10.50
C MET A 62 -3.53 20.32 -9.21
N TRP A 63 -3.14 21.13 -8.21
CA TRP A 63 -3.85 21.18 -6.93
C TRP A 63 -5.28 21.72 -7.06
N ILE A 64 -5.51 22.66 -7.99
CA ILE A 64 -6.84 23.23 -8.29
C ILE A 64 -7.73 22.14 -8.85
N THR A 65 -7.24 21.47 -9.91
CA THR A 65 -7.95 20.40 -10.60
C THR A 65 -8.27 19.25 -9.65
N ASN A 66 -7.30 18.86 -8.81
CA ASN A 66 -7.47 17.84 -7.79
C ASN A 66 -8.54 18.23 -6.77
N LEU A 67 -8.56 19.49 -6.30
CA LEU A 67 -9.54 19.95 -5.31
C LEU A 67 -10.97 19.97 -5.88
N VAL A 68 -11.13 20.50 -7.10
CA VAL A 68 -12.43 20.62 -7.77
C VAL A 68 -13.02 19.23 -8.05
N ILE A 69 -12.26 18.35 -8.70
CA ILE A 69 -12.75 17.02 -9.05
C ILE A 69 -13.04 16.19 -7.79
N ASN A 70 -12.20 16.27 -6.75
CA ASN A 70 -12.49 15.62 -5.48
C ASN A 70 -13.77 16.10 -4.83
N THR A 71 -14.04 17.41 -4.87
CA THR A 71 -15.28 17.98 -4.32
C THR A 71 -16.50 17.42 -5.03
N VAL A 72 -16.46 17.32 -6.37
CA VAL A 72 -17.53 16.72 -7.18
C VAL A 72 -17.68 15.22 -6.88
N LEU A 73 -16.58 14.46 -6.86
CA LEU A 73 -16.61 13.03 -6.57
C LEU A 73 -17.15 12.72 -5.16
N LEU A 74 -16.74 13.50 -4.16
CA LEU A 74 -17.24 13.38 -2.79
C LEU A 74 -18.73 13.73 -2.71
N ALA A 75 -19.21 14.73 -3.45
CA ALA A 75 -20.63 15.08 -3.50
C ALA A 75 -21.47 13.92 -4.06
N ILE A 76 -21.00 13.27 -5.14
CA ILE A 76 -21.66 12.11 -5.75
C ILE A 76 -21.62 10.91 -4.79
N ALA A 77 -20.48 10.65 -4.17
CA ALA A 77 -20.27 9.51 -3.28
C ALA A 77 -20.89 9.69 -1.88
N PHE A 78 -21.32 10.90 -1.52
CA PHE A 78 -21.75 11.27 -0.16
C PHE A 78 -22.86 10.35 0.39
N LYS A 79 -23.84 10.00 -0.45
CA LYS A 79 -24.95 9.10 -0.05
C LYS A 79 -24.53 7.62 -0.03
N ALA A 80 -23.52 7.27 -0.81
CA ALA A 80 -23.09 5.89 -0.96
C ALA A 80 -22.03 5.48 0.08
N VAL A 81 -21.21 6.38 0.61
CA VAL A 81 -20.13 6.02 1.54
C VAL A 81 -20.43 6.49 2.96
N SER A 82 -19.77 5.90 3.97
CA SER A 82 -20.01 6.24 5.38
C SER A 82 -19.54 7.66 5.72
N LYS A 83 -20.21 8.33 6.67
CA LYS A 83 -19.84 9.69 7.12
C LYS A 83 -18.39 9.77 7.60
N GLN A 84 -17.89 8.72 8.25
CA GLN A 84 -16.51 8.65 8.73
C GLN A 84 -15.50 8.61 7.57
N TYR A 85 -15.82 7.89 6.49
CA TYR A 85 -14.98 7.88 5.28
C TYR A 85 -14.96 9.27 4.64
N VAL A 86 -16.13 9.90 4.44
CA VAL A 86 -16.23 11.23 3.84
C VAL A 86 -15.37 12.25 4.60
N LEU A 87 -15.46 12.29 5.93
CA LEU A 87 -14.65 13.22 6.74
C LEU A 87 -13.15 12.96 6.61
N ARG A 88 -12.72 11.70 6.66
CA ARG A 88 -11.30 11.32 6.50
C ARG A 88 -10.77 11.70 5.13
N THR A 89 -11.55 11.43 4.08
CA THR A 89 -11.17 11.76 2.70
C THR A 89 -11.15 13.28 2.48
N LEU A 90 -12.10 14.03 3.05
CA LEU A 90 -12.09 15.50 2.96
C LEU A 90 -10.82 16.10 3.57
N ILE A 91 -10.42 15.63 4.75
CA ILE A 91 -9.19 16.05 5.42
C ILE A 91 -7.98 15.70 4.55
N ALA A 92 -7.91 14.46 4.05
CA ALA A 92 -6.79 14.01 3.24
C ALA A 92 -6.68 14.76 1.90
N VAL A 93 -7.81 15.02 1.22
CA VAL A 93 -7.86 15.83 0.01
C VAL A 93 -7.40 17.26 0.28
N GLY A 94 -7.86 17.88 1.38
CA GLY A 94 -7.41 19.22 1.75
C GLY A 94 -5.90 19.28 1.99
N ILE A 95 -5.36 18.32 2.74
CA ILE A 95 -3.92 18.22 3.00
C ILE A 95 -3.16 17.97 1.70
N LEU A 96 -3.61 17.04 0.86
CA LEU A 96 -2.97 16.73 -0.41
C LEU A 96 -2.98 17.94 -1.35
N SER A 97 -4.09 18.67 -1.46
CA SER A 97 -4.16 19.89 -2.28
C SER A 97 -3.22 20.98 -1.77
N LEU A 98 -3.11 21.17 -0.45
CA LEU A 98 -2.13 22.11 0.13
C LEU A 98 -0.69 21.68 -0.17
N MET A 99 -0.38 20.40 -0.01
CA MET A 99 0.96 19.86 -0.28
C MET A 99 1.29 19.93 -1.77
N LEU A 100 0.34 19.63 -2.66
CA LEU A 100 0.51 19.79 -4.11
C LEU A 100 0.71 21.26 -4.49
N SER A 101 -0.03 22.19 -3.91
CA SER A 101 0.18 23.63 -4.13
C SER A 101 1.60 24.03 -3.74
N PHE A 102 2.04 23.67 -2.53
CA PHE A 102 3.42 23.91 -2.09
C PHE A 102 4.45 23.22 -3.01
N GLY A 103 4.20 21.98 -3.40
CA GLY A 103 5.08 21.20 -4.26
C GLY A 103 5.20 21.80 -5.66
N GLU A 104 4.11 22.29 -6.25
CA GLU A 104 4.15 22.95 -7.56
C GLU A 104 4.81 24.33 -7.51
N THR A 105 4.60 25.11 -6.44
CA THR A 105 5.16 26.45 -6.30
C THR A 105 6.65 26.43 -5.96
N TYR A 106 7.11 25.50 -5.11
CA TYR A 106 8.47 25.53 -4.57
C TYR A 106 9.31 24.32 -4.97
N LEU A 107 8.76 23.11 -4.89
CA LEU A 107 9.53 21.88 -5.13
C LEU A 107 9.78 21.63 -6.62
N GLN A 108 8.74 21.77 -7.44
CA GLN A 108 8.82 21.52 -8.88
C GLN A 108 9.86 22.43 -9.57
N PRO A 109 9.89 23.76 -9.34
CA PRO A 109 10.93 24.61 -9.93
C PRO A 109 12.34 24.24 -9.45
N TYR A 110 12.50 23.91 -8.16
CA TYR A 110 13.80 23.51 -7.61
C TYR A 110 14.32 22.22 -8.25
N PHE A 111 13.49 21.18 -8.38
CA PHE A 111 13.87 19.91 -8.98
C PHE A 111 14.04 20.01 -10.51
N THR A 112 13.36 20.96 -11.15
CA THR A 112 13.58 21.26 -12.57
C THR A 112 14.95 21.93 -12.79
N ALA A 113 15.35 22.84 -11.89
CA ALA A 113 16.65 23.50 -11.96
C ALA A 113 17.82 22.61 -11.49
N HIS A 114 17.58 21.73 -10.52
CA HIS A 114 18.57 20.82 -9.94
C HIS A 114 18.05 19.38 -9.99
N PRO A 115 18.00 18.76 -11.17
CA PRO A 115 17.48 17.41 -11.31
C PRO A 115 18.32 16.44 -10.49
N PRO A 116 17.76 15.76 -9.47
CA PRO A 116 18.49 14.78 -8.68
C PRO A 116 18.93 13.56 -9.50
N VAL A 117 18.30 13.37 -10.66
CA VAL A 117 18.53 12.28 -11.59
C VAL A 117 18.47 12.82 -13.03
N GLY A 118 19.49 12.54 -13.84
CA GLY A 118 19.61 13.12 -15.20
C GLY A 118 18.64 12.53 -16.25
N GLU A 119 18.15 11.31 -16.06
CA GLU A 119 17.33 10.60 -17.05
C GLU A 119 15.83 10.60 -16.67
N PRO A 120 14.92 10.98 -17.58
CA PRO A 120 13.47 10.98 -17.33
C PRO A 120 12.92 9.62 -16.90
N PHE A 121 13.45 8.53 -17.45
CA PHE A 121 13.05 7.17 -17.08
C PHE A 121 13.40 6.86 -15.63
N LEU A 122 14.61 7.20 -15.18
CA LEU A 122 15.03 6.95 -13.81
C LEU A 122 14.31 7.88 -12.83
N SER A 123 14.03 9.14 -13.23
CA SER A 123 13.12 10.02 -12.49
C SER A 123 11.73 9.41 -12.36
N ALA A 124 11.18 8.81 -13.42
CA ALA A 124 9.91 8.11 -13.36
C ALA A 124 9.95 7.01 -12.30
N ILE A 125 10.93 6.11 -12.34
CA ILE A 125 11.07 5.02 -11.37
C ILE A 125 11.09 5.55 -9.93
N VAL A 126 11.95 6.53 -9.64
CA VAL A 126 12.06 7.11 -8.29
C VAL A 126 10.75 7.79 -7.86
N GLY A 127 10.12 8.55 -8.76
CA GLY A 127 8.81 9.15 -8.54
C GLY A 127 7.73 8.11 -8.23
N GLY A 128 7.71 6.99 -8.96
CA GLY A 128 6.78 5.88 -8.76
C GLY A 128 6.97 5.16 -7.43
N LEU A 129 8.22 4.97 -7.01
CA LEU A 129 8.53 4.40 -5.69
C LEU A 129 8.01 5.29 -4.56
N PHE A 130 8.23 6.61 -4.64
CA PHE A 130 7.69 7.57 -3.67
C PHE A 130 6.15 7.61 -3.71
N CYS A 131 5.54 7.71 -4.89
CA CYS A 131 4.09 7.73 -5.03
C CYS A 131 3.46 6.46 -4.47
N GLY A 132 3.99 5.29 -4.83
CA GLY A 132 3.47 4.00 -4.37
C GLY A 132 3.63 3.81 -2.87
N THR A 133 4.77 4.24 -2.31
CA THR A 133 4.98 4.22 -0.85
C THR A 133 4.00 5.14 -0.12
N GLY A 134 3.81 6.37 -0.63
CA GLY A 134 2.88 7.34 -0.06
C GLY A 134 1.43 6.87 -0.08
N LEU A 135 0.98 6.32 -1.22
CA LEU A 135 -0.33 5.68 -1.36
C LEU A 135 -0.48 4.49 -0.41
N GLY A 136 0.52 3.61 -0.35
CA GLY A 136 0.53 2.46 0.53
C GLY A 136 0.40 2.83 2.01
N LEU A 137 1.10 3.89 2.45
CA LEU A 137 0.99 4.41 3.82
C LEU A 137 -0.43 4.91 4.11
N CYS A 138 -1.02 5.69 3.19
CA CYS A 138 -2.39 6.17 3.34
C CYS A 138 -3.39 5.01 3.44
N PHE A 139 -3.29 4.02 2.56
CA PHE A 139 -4.18 2.86 2.54
C PHE A 139 -3.98 1.93 3.74
N SER A 140 -2.78 1.85 4.31
CA SER A 140 -2.48 0.98 5.46
C SER A 140 -3.32 1.30 6.72
N VAL A 141 -3.79 2.55 6.83
CA VAL A 141 -4.64 3.05 7.93
C VAL A 141 -6.09 3.32 7.50
N ASN A 142 -6.51 2.75 6.35
CA ASN A 142 -7.80 3.02 5.72
C ASN A 142 -8.04 4.52 5.43
N GLY A 143 -6.97 5.23 5.09
CA GLY A 143 -7.03 6.56 4.51
C GLY A 143 -7.34 6.49 3.01
N SER A 144 -7.56 7.66 2.41
CA SER A 144 -7.75 7.83 0.97
C SER A 144 -7.07 9.13 0.55
N THR A 145 -6.56 9.17 -0.66
CA THR A 145 -6.06 10.38 -1.32
C THR A 145 -7.16 11.14 -2.07
N GLY A 146 -8.38 10.60 -2.07
CA GLY A 146 -9.49 11.05 -2.90
C GLY A 146 -9.44 10.43 -4.31
N GLY A 147 -10.15 11.04 -5.23
CA GLY A 147 -10.03 10.77 -6.65
C GLY A 147 -10.53 9.39 -7.03
N THR A 148 -9.67 8.62 -7.68
CA THR A 148 -10.00 7.25 -8.08
C THR A 148 -10.28 6.35 -6.90
N ASP A 149 -9.77 6.66 -5.70
CA ASP A 149 -10.10 5.92 -4.47
C ASP A 149 -11.59 6.00 -4.13
N ILE A 150 -12.22 7.16 -4.39
CA ILE A 150 -13.66 7.37 -4.14
C ILE A 150 -14.46 6.50 -5.09
N ILE A 151 -14.04 6.44 -6.36
CA ILE A 151 -14.63 5.57 -7.39
C ILE A 151 -14.43 4.11 -6.98
N GLY A 152 -13.23 3.72 -6.57
CA GLY A 152 -12.92 2.36 -6.11
C GLY A 152 -13.76 1.96 -4.90
N ALA A 153 -13.90 2.84 -3.90
CA ALA A 153 -14.74 2.61 -2.73
C ALA A 153 -16.22 2.44 -3.11
N LEU A 154 -16.71 3.23 -4.07
CA LEU A 154 -18.07 3.11 -4.59
C LEU A 154 -18.27 1.76 -5.29
N VAL A 155 -17.39 1.39 -6.20
CA VAL A 155 -17.47 0.11 -6.94
C VAL A 155 -17.40 -1.07 -5.98
N THR A 156 -16.47 -1.06 -5.02
CA THR A 156 -16.30 -2.15 -4.04
C THR A 156 -17.51 -2.30 -3.11
N LYS A 157 -18.33 -1.26 -2.96
CA LYS A 157 -19.59 -1.35 -2.20
C LYS A 157 -20.65 -2.18 -2.92
N TYR A 158 -20.70 -2.13 -4.25
CA TYR A 158 -21.70 -2.82 -5.06
C TYR A 158 -21.18 -4.11 -5.72
N PHE A 159 -19.87 -4.25 -5.87
CA PHE A 159 -19.21 -5.38 -6.52
C PHE A 159 -18.12 -5.98 -5.63
N ASN A 160 -18.03 -7.31 -5.57
CA ASN A 160 -17.04 -8.01 -4.74
C ASN A 160 -15.67 -8.16 -5.48
N ILE A 161 -15.12 -7.03 -5.94
CA ILE A 161 -13.83 -6.96 -6.64
C ILE A 161 -12.79 -6.35 -5.70
N ARG A 162 -11.53 -6.79 -5.77
CA ARG A 162 -10.43 -6.20 -4.97
C ARG A 162 -10.21 -4.74 -5.38
N LEU A 163 -10.20 -3.83 -4.42
CA LEU A 163 -9.98 -2.39 -4.62
C LEU A 163 -8.75 -2.10 -5.50
N ALA A 164 -7.60 -2.72 -5.20
CA ALA A 164 -6.35 -2.53 -5.95
C ALA A 164 -6.48 -2.90 -7.45
N ARG A 165 -7.30 -3.91 -7.79
CA ARG A 165 -7.54 -4.29 -9.19
C ARG A 165 -8.38 -3.25 -9.92
N ILE A 166 -9.40 -2.70 -9.25
CA ILE A 166 -10.24 -1.63 -9.82
C ILE A 166 -9.36 -0.41 -10.10
N LEU A 167 -8.56 0.01 -9.12
CA LEU A 167 -7.71 1.18 -9.24
C LEU A 167 -6.66 1.00 -10.35
N LEU A 168 -6.02 -0.17 -10.46
CA LEU A 168 -5.08 -0.45 -11.56
C LEU A 168 -5.73 -0.34 -12.95
N ILE A 169 -6.96 -0.85 -13.14
CA ILE A 169 -7.65 -0.77 -14.44
C ILE A 169 -7.98 0.68 -14.81
N VAL A 170 -8.47 1.45 -13.82
CA VAL A 170 -8.76 2.87 -14.00
C VAL A 170 -7.49 3.64 -14.32
N ASP A 171 -6.40 3.36 -13.61
CA ASP A 171 -5.09 3.99 -13.82
C ASP A 171 -4.54 3.71 -15.22
N ILE A 172 -4.59 2.47 -15.70
CA ILE A 172 -4.15 2.10 -17.05
C ILE A 172 -4.97 2.85 -18.09
N SER A 173 -6.28 2.96 -17.88
CA SER A 173 -7.18 3.67 -18.79
C SER A 173 -6.84 5.17 -18.86
N ILE A 174 -6.53 5.79 -17.72
CA ILE A 174 -6.09 7.19 -17.65
C ILE A 174 -4.75 7.38 -18.40
N VAL A 175 -3.75 6.53 -18.16
CA VAL A 175 -2.45 6.65 -18.82
C VAL A 175 -2.59 6.45 -20.33
N ILE A 176 -3.35 5.47 -20.80
CA ILE A 176 -3.59 5.27 -22.24
C ILE A 176 -4.31 6.49 -22.84
N SER A 177 -5.30 7.06 -22.13
CA SER A 177 -6.01 8.25 -22.60
C SER A 177 -5.08 9.47 -22.76
N SER A 178 -4.00 9.54 -21.99
CA SER A 178 -3.04 10.63 -22.06
C SER A 178 -2.31 10.71 -23.40
N TYR A 179 -2.11 9.59 -24.09
CA TYR A 179 -1.54 9.59 -25.44
C TYR A 179 -2.44 10.33 -26.44
N PHE A 180 -3.75 10.12 -26.36
CA PHE A 180 -4.69 10.77 -27.28
C PHE A 180 -4.87 12.26 -26.99
N ILE A 181 -4.81 12.64 -25.71
CA ILE A 181 -5.00 14.03 -25.28
C ILE A 181 -3.72 14.86 -25.49
N LEU A 182 -2.55 14.25 -25.29
CA LEU A 182 -1.24 14.91 -25.41
C LEU A 182 -0.52 14.58 -26.73
N GLY A 183 -1.18 13.90 -27.67
CA GLY A 183 -0.59 13.32 -28.89
C GLY A 183 0.02 14.33 -29.87
N GLY A 184 -0.20 15.63 -29.68
CA GLY A 184 0.49 16.69 -30.41
C GLY A 184 1.95 16.90 -29.99
N ASP A 185 2.41 16.31 -28.88
CA ASP A 185 3.81 16.34 -28.44
C ASP A 185 4.59 15.15 -29.03
N SER A 186 5.72 15.39 -29.68
CA SER A 186 6.59 14.36 -30.26
C SER A 186 7.06 13.31 -29.24
N LYS A 187 7.02 13.63 -27.94
CA LYS A 187 7.36 12.71 -26.83
C LYS A 187 6.14 12.11 -26.12
N ALA A 188 4.92 12.31 -26.62
CA ALA A 188 3.70 11.81 -25.99
C ALA A 188 3.71 10.28 -25.82
N LEU A 189 4.16 9.56 -26.86
CA LEU A 189 4.27 8.11 -26.82
C LEU A 189 5.26 7.64 -25.75
N GLU A 190 6.45 8.25 -25.70
CA GLU A 190 7.51 7.93 -24.73
C GLU A 190 7.03 8.14 -23.29
N ARG A 191 6.42 9.29 -23.00
CA ARG A 191 5.88 9.61 -21.66
C ARG A 191 4.72 8.69 -21.26
N THR A 192 3.88 8.28 -22.22
CA THR A 192 2.81 7.31 -21.98
C THR A 192 3.39 5.95 -21.62
N ILE A 193 4.42 5.49 -22.34
CA ILE A 193 5.12 4.23 -22.04
C ILE A 193 5.77 4.29 -20.65
N TYR A 194 6.39 5.41 -20.28
CA TYR A 194 6.91 5.61 -18.92
C TYR A 194 5.81 5.48 -17.87
N GLY A 195 4.65 6.10 -18.09
CA GLY A 195 3.48 5.94 -17.21
C GLY A 195 3.03 4.47 -17.09
N LEU A 196 2.97 3.73 -18.20
CA LEU A 196 2.56 2.32 -18.20
C LEU A 196 3.55 1.41 -17.46
N ILE A 197 4.85 1.67 -17.57
CA ILE A 197 5.89 0.92 -16.84
C ILE A 197 5.87 1.28 -15.35
N LEU A 198 5.63 2.54 -15.03
CA LEU A 198 5.56 3.05 -13.66
C LEU A 198 4.42 2.43 -12.86
N LEU A 199 3.25 2.24 -13.47
CA LEU A 199 2.03 1.83 -12.77
C LEU A 199 2.18 0.50 -12.00
N PRO A 200 2.67 -0.61 -12.61
CA PRO A 200 2.94 -1.83 -11.87
C PRO A 200 3.92 -1.66 -10.72
N LEU A 201 4.97 -0.86 -10.90
CA LEU A 201 5.97 -0.58 -9.84
C LEU A 201 5.33 0.18 -8.67
N MET A 202 4.51 1.19 -8.97
CA MET A 202 3.79 1.97 -7.97
C MET A 202 2.83 1.06 -7.17
N TRP A 203 2.05 0.23 -7.84
CA TRP A 203 1.12 -0.71 -7.19
C TRP A 203 1.83 -1.81 -6.40
N GLN A 204 2.99 -2.27 -6.86
CA GLN A 204 3.82 -3.21 -6.10
C GLN A 204 4.31 -2.57 -4.79
N MET A 205 4.69 -1.29 -4.80
CA MET A 205 5.05 -0.55 -3.59
C MET A 205 3.87 -0.35 -2.65
N VAL A 206 2.68 -0.05 -3.19
CA VAL A 206 1.44 0.02 -2.39
C VAL A 206 1.19 -1.30 -1.66
N GLU A 207 1.22 -2.41 -2.39
CA GLU A 207 1.05 -3.76 -1.84
C GLU A 207 2.12 -4.08 -0.79
N MET A 208 3.39 -3.74 -1.06
CA MET A 208 4.49 -3.96 -0.12
C MET A 208 4.31 -3.18 1.18
N VAL A 209 3.80 -1.95 1.13
CA VAL A 209 3.56 -1.15 2.35
C VAL A 209 2.34 -1.65 3.12
N ILE A 210 1.22 -1.94 2.44
CA ILE A 210 -0.01 -2.41 3.09
C ILE A 210 0.19 -3.80 3.69
N ASN A 211 0.74 -4.72 2.91
CA ASN A 211 0.78 -6.13 3.23
C ASN A 211 2.15 -6.59 3.78
N GLY A 212 3.21 -5.80 3.68
CA GLY A 212 4.57 -6.20 4.06
C GLY A 212 4.70 -6.72 5.49
N ALA A 213 4.08 -6.05 6.46
CA ALA A 213 4.09 -6.49 7.86
C ALA A 213 2.94 -7.44 8.23
N ARG A 214 1.84 -7.44 7.46
CA ARG A 214 0.63 -8.24 7.74
C ARG A 214 0.60 -9.60 7.03
N GLN A 215 1.48 -9.83 6.06
CA GLN A 215 1.53 -11.08 5.32
C GLN A 215 1.75 -12.25 6.30
N SER A 216 0.85 -13.24 6.23
CA SER A 216 1.00 -14.47 7.00
C SER A 216 1.86 -15.46 6.24
N VAL A 217 2.61 -16.26 6.98
CA VAL A 217 3.42 -17.35 6.44
C VAL A 217 3.05 -18.63 7.15
N GLN A 218 3.13 -19.73 6.41
CA GLN A 218 3.00 -21.08 6.91
C GLN A 218 4.39 -21.68 7.00
N LEU A 219 4.71 -22.22 8.16
CA LEU A 219 5.94 -22.95 8.42
C LEU A 219 5.59 -24.42 8.63
N PHE A 220 6.31 -25.30 7.94
CA PHE A 220 6.42 -26.70 8.34
C PHE A 220 7.81 -26.91 8.94
N ILE A 221 7.85 -27.34 10.19
CA ILE A 221 9.09 -27.62 10.92
C ILE A 221 9.19 -29.13 11.11
N PHE A 222 10.31 -29.70 10.66
CA PHE A 222 10.63 -31.11 10.72
C PHE A 222 11.82 -31.27 11.66
N SER A 223 11.59 -31.89 12.82
CA SER A 223 12.61 -32.04 13.89
C SER A 223 12.28 -33.23 14.77
N LYS A 224 13.31 -33.83 15.38
CA LYS A 224 13.14 -34.85 16.43
C LYS A 224 12.72 -34.24 17.76
N HIS A 225 13.07 -32.98 18.00
CA HIS A 225 12.77 -32.22 19.23
C HIS A 225 11.43 -31.45 19.11
N TYR A 226 10.43 -32.06 18.47
CA TYR A 226 9.20 -31.38 18.09
C TYR A 226 8.38 -30.86 19.29
N GLU A 227 8.40 -31.58 20.43
CA GLU A 227 7.64 -31.18 21.64
C GLU A 227 8.21 -29.92 22.26
N GLU A 228 9.54 -29.88 22.43
CA GLU A 228 10.25 -28.71 22.97
C GLU A 228 10.01 -27.49 22.08
N ILE A 229 10.21 -27.64 20.77
CA ILE A 229 9.95 -26.57 19.80
C ILE A 229 8.49 -26.09 19.89
N ALA A 230 7.51 -27.00 19.92
CA ALA A 230 6.10 -26.62 20.00
C ALA A 230 5.77 -25.87 21.29
N ASN A 231 6.32 -26.29 22.42
CA ASN A 231 6.14 -25.63 23.72
C ASN A 231 6.71 -24.21 23.74
N HIS A 232 7.91 -24.03 23.17
CA HIS A 232 8.54 -22.72 23.08
C HIS A 232 7.85 -21.78 22.09
N ILE A 233 7.36 -22.29 20.95
CA ILE A 233 6.54 -21.49 20.01
C ILE A 233 5.25 -20.99 20.69
N ASN A 234 4.60 -21.83 21.49
CA ASN A 234 3.37 -21.46 22.17
C ASN A 234 3.59 -20.48 23.33
N SER A 235 4.66 -20.67 24.11
CA SER A 235 4.94 -19.86 25.32
C SER A 235 5.64 -18.53 25.02
N GLU A 236 6.69 -18.53 24.20
CA GLU A 236 7.51 -17.34 23.95
C GLU A 236 6.96 -16.51 22.79
N ILE A 237 6.60 -17.17 21.68
CA ILE A 237 6.13 -16.51 20.46
C ILE A 237 4.60 -16.29 20.51
N LYS A 238 3.90 -16.96 21.43
CA LYS A 238 2.45 -16.86 21.64
C LYS A 238 1.65 -17.19 20.38
N ARG A 239 2.12 -18.19 19.63
CA ARG A 239 1.46 -18.70 18.43
C ARG A 239 1.05 -20.16 18.62
N GLY A 240 -0.17 -20.47 18.21
CA GLY A 240 -0.64 -21.84 18.15
C GLY A 240 0.06 -22.62 17.03
N CYS A 241 0.32 -23.89 17.30
CA CYS A 241 0.88 -24.83 16.34
C CYS A 241 0.06 -26.12 16.33
N THR A 242 0.04 -26.80 15.20
CA THR A 242 -0.59 -28.12 15.05
C THR A 242 0.47 -29.16 14.76
N ILE A 243 0.41 -30.30 15.44
CA ILE A 243 1.29 -31.44 15.16
C ILE A 243 0.59 -32.36 14.16
N VAL A 244 1.32 -32.75 13.12
CA VAL A 244 0.87 -33.73 12.13
C VAL A 244 1.81 -34.92 12.13
N ASP A 245 1.22 -36.11 12.14
CA ASP A 245 1.94 -37.37 12.09
C ASP A 245 2.28 -37.74 10.65
N GLY A 246 3.53 -38.09 10.41
CA GLY A 246 4.03 -38.48 9.10
C GLY A 246 5.02 -39.64 9.20
N ILE A 247 5.41 -40.16 8.03
CA ILE A 247 6.45 -41.18 7.89
C ILE A 247 7.43 -40.69 6.84
N GLY A 248 8.71 -40.61 7.20
CA GLY A 248 9.76 -40.28 6.25
C GLY A 248 9.85 -41.37 5.19
N TRP A 249 9.66 -41.04 3.91
CA TRP A 249 9.63 -42.09 2.88
C TRP A 249 11.01 -42.71 2.62
N TYR A 250 12.09 -41.94 2.76
CA TYR A 250 13.45 -42.46 2.62
C TYR A 250 13.88 -43.25 3.87
N SER A 251 13.72 -42.66 5.05
CA SER A 251 14.12 -43.29 6.32
C SER A 251 13.18 -44.40 6.81
N LYS A 252 11.93 -44.43 6.30
CA LYS A 252 10.84 -45.28 6.78
C LYS A 252 10.50 -45.10 8.26
N THR A 253 10.93 -44.00 8.88
CA THR A 253 10.71 -43.72 10.31
C THR A 253 9.49 -42.83 10.52
N PRO A 254 8.68 -43.09 11.56
CA PRO A 254 7.67 -42.13 12.01
C PRO A 254 8.33 -40.79 12.33
N MET A 255 7.67 -39.69 11.97
CA MET A 255 8.11 -38.33 12.29
C MET A 255 6.91 -37.44 12.58
N LYS A 256 7.14 -36.39 13.35
CA LYS A 256 6.14 -35.36 13.67
C LYS A 256 6.50 -34.08 12.93
N VAL A 257 5.50 -33.43 12.35
CA VAL A 257 5.66 -32.16 11.63
C VAL A 257 4.89 -31.08 12.37
N ILE A 258 5.57 -29.99 12.73
CA ILE A 258 4.92 -28.84 13.35
C ILE A 258 4.45 -27.90 12.24
N ILE A 259 3.14 -27.66 12.20
CA ILE A 259 2.53 -26.65 11.34
C ILE A 259 2.31 -25.38 12.15
N VAL A 260 2.92 -24.28 11.73
CA VAL A 260 2.74 -22.98 12.37
C VAL A 260 2.28 -21.97 11.34
N ILE A 261 1.19 -21.27 11.66
CA ILE A 261 0.78 -20.08 10.93
C ILE A 261 1.18 -18.87 11.77
N ALA A 262 1.96 -17.97 11.19
CA ALA A 262 2.49 -16.80 11.88
C ALA A 262 2.54 -15.59 10.95
N ARG A 263 2.70 -14.38 11.51
CA ARG A 263 3.00 -13.19 10.69
C ARG A 263 4.43 -13.30 10.17
N ARG A 264 4.70 -12.73 8.99
CA ARG A 264 6.02 -12.75 8.35
C ARG A 264 7.13 -12.22 9.28
N THR A 265 6.82 -11.21 10.08
CA THR A 265 7.74 -10.62 11.07
C THR A 265 8.10 -11.57 12.21
N GLU A 266 7.19 -12.48 12.58
CA GLU A 266 7.39 -13.47 13.65
C GLU A 266 8.23 -14.67 13.17
N SER A 267 8.24 -14.94 11.85
CA SER A 267 8.96 -16.09 11.29
C SER A 267 10.45 -16.10 11.59
N THR A 268 11.09 -14.92 11.66
CA THR A 268 12.51 -14.80 12.01
C THR A 268 12.80 -15.29 13.42
N SER A 269 11.92 -14.99 14.38
CA SER A 269 12.04 -15.46 15.76
C SER A 269 11.85 -16.98 15.83
N ILE A 270 10.88 -17.52 15.08
CA ILE A 270 10.65 -18.97 15.01
C ILE A 270 11.89 -19.68 14.44
N PHE A 271 12.50 -19.16 13.37
CA PHE A 271 13.73 -19.74 12.81
C PHE A 271 14.89 -19.77 13.81
N ARG A 272 15.10 -18.68 14.55
CA ARG A 272 16.15 -18.61 15.58
C ARG A 272 15.90 -19.61 16.70
N LEU A 273 14.66 -19.70 17.16
CA LEU A 273 14.25 -20.60 18.22
C LEU A 273 14.45 -22.07 17.82
N VAL A 274 13.98 -22.45 16.63
CA VAL A 274 14.18 -23.82 16.12
C VAL A 274 15.66 -24.12 15.97
N GLY A 275 16.44 -23.23 15.34
CA GLY A 275 17.87 -23.44 15.16
C GLY A 275 18.67 -23.50 16.46
N SER A 276 18.20 -22.88 17.55
CA SER A 276 18.82 -23.00 18.87
C SER A 276 18.52 -24.32 19.58
N ILE A 277 17.39 -24.95 19.28
CA ILE A 277 16.97 -26.22 19.91
C ILE A 277 17.50 -27.41 19.10
N ASP A 278 17.33 -27.37 17.77
CA ASP A 278 17.73 -28.45 16.87
C ASP A 278 18.41 -27.87 15.62
N PRO A 279 19.75 -27.85 15.58
CA PRO A 279 20.52 -27.42 14.42
C PRO A 279 20.30 -28.25 13.16
N GLU A 280 19.85 -29.50 13.30
CA GLU A 280 19.56 -30.42 12.18
C GLU A 280 18.10 -30.33 11.70
N ALA A 281 17.28 -29.46 12.31
CA ALA A 281 15.90 -29.25 11.91
C ALA A 281 15.81 -28.63 10.51
N PHE A 282 14.86 -29.15 9.73
CA PHE A 282 14.53 -28.59 8.42
C PHE A 282 13.19 -27.85 8.49
N ILE A 283 13.12 -26.68 7.85
CA ILE A 283 11.93 -25.83 7.89
C ILE A 283 11.58 -25.37 6.48
N THR A 284 10.33 -25.56 6.07
CA THR A 284 9.80 -24.92 4.85
C THR A 284 8.95 -23.72 5.20
N LYS A 285 8.99 -22.70 4.35
CA LYS A 285 8.23 -21.46 4.50
C LYS A 285 7.44 -21.16 3.24
N SER A 286 6.13 -21.04 3.39
CA SER A 286 5.20 -20.72 2.31
C SER A 286 4.46 -19.43 2.64
N ASN A 287 4.31 -18.56 1.63
CA ASN A 287 3.46 -17.37 1.76
C ASN A 287 1.98 -17.80 1.72
N VAL A 288 1.18 -17.31 2.68
CA VAL A 288 -0.25 -17.61 2.74
C VAL A 288 -1.02 -16.38 2.30
N MET A 289 -1.92 -16.54 1.31
CA MET A 289 -2.70 -15.42 0.76
C MET A 289 -3.72 -14.85 1.74
N GLY A 290 -4.19 -15.63 2.71
CA GLY A 290 -5.13 -15.19 3.73
C GLY A 290 -5.30 -16.24 4.82
N VAL A 291 -5.41 -15.76 6.06
CA VAL A 291 -5.67 -16.59 7.25
C VAL A 291 -6.77 -15.91 8.02
N TYR A 292 -7.81 -16.66 8.37
CA TYR A 292 -9.00 -16.12 9.01
C TYR A 292 -9.31 -16.84 10.33
N GLY A 293 -9.70 -16.08 11.35
CA GLY A 293 -10.05 -16.58 12.68
C GLY A 293 -8.88 -16.64 13.68
N LYS A 294 -9.19 -16.99 14.94
CA LYS A 294 -8.27 -17.28 16.07
C LYS A 294 -6.89 -16.56 16.03
N GLY A 295 -6.88 -15.23 16.16
CA GLY A 295 -5.65 -14.44 16.21
C GLY A 295 -5.18 -13.87 14.85
N PHE A 296 -5.98 -14.06 13.80
CA PHE A 296 -5.82 -13.46 12.47
C PHE A 296 -7.06 -12.64 12.07
N ASP A 297 -7.22 -12.34 10.79
CA ASP A 297 -8.28 -11.49 10.27
C ASP A 297 -9.66 -12.18 10.42
N LYS A 298 -10.76 -11.43 10.51
CA LYS A 298 -12.09 -12.03 10.72
C LYS A 298 -12.60 -12.72 9.45
N LEU A 299 -13.30 -13.86 9.61
CA LEU A 299 -14.14 -14.43 8.54
C LEU A 299 -15.20 -13.40 8.16
N LYS A 300 -15.37 -13.17 6.85
CA LYS A 300 -16.42 -12.29 6.30
C LYS A 300 -17.69 -13.08 6.05
#